data_AF-A0A636E603-F1
#
_entry.id   AF-A0A636E603-F1
#
_cell.length_a   1.000
_cell.length_b   1.000
_cell.length_c   1.000
_cell.angle_alpha   90.00
_cell.angle_beta   90.00
_cell.angle_gamma   90.00
#
_symmetry.space_group_name_H-M   'P 1'
#
loop_
_entity.id
_entity.type
_entity.pdbx_description
1 polymer ?
#
loop_
_entity_poly.entity_id
_entity_poly.type
_entity_poly.pdbx_seq_one_letter_code
_entity_poly.pdbx_strand_id
1 'polypeptide(L)'
;MAQNPFKALNINIDKIESALTQNGVTNYSSNVKNERETHISGTYKGIDFLIKLMPSGGNTTIGRASGQNNTYFDEIALIIKENCLYSDTKNFEYTIPKFSDDDRANLFEFLSEEGITITEDNNNDPNCKHQYIMTTSNGDRVRAKIYKRGSIQFQGKYLQIASLINDFMCSILNMKEIVEQKNKEFNVDIKKETIESELHSKLPKSIDKIHEDIKKQLSCSLIMKKIDVEMEDYSTYCFSALRAIEGFIYQILNDVCNPSSSKNLGEYFTENKPKYIIREIHQETINGEIAEVLCECYTYWHENRHGLFHMKPGIADTKTINKLESIAIIDTVCQLIDGGVARLKL
;
A
#
# COMPACT_ATOMS: atom_id res chain seq x y z
N MET A 1 -8.01 3.57 38.34
CA MET A 1 -7.82 2.23 37.73
C MET A 1 -6.84 2.39 36.59
N ALA A 2 -5.69 1.70 36.63
CA ALA A 2 -4.73 1.75 35.53
C ALA A 2 -5.44 1.29 34.24
N GLN A 3 -5.42 2.14 33.21
CA GLN A 3 -6.03 1.84 31.92
C GLN A 3 -5.22 0.70 31.29
N ASN A 4 -5.84 -0.45 30.99
CA ASN A 4 -5.15 -1.55 30.31
C ASN A 4 -4.52 -0.99 29.02
N PRO A 5 -3.17 -0.99 28.88
CA PRO A 5 -2.49 -0.38 27.74
C PRO A 5 -2.75 -1.12 26.42
N PHE A 6 -3.33 -2.32 26.49
CA PHE A 6 -3.64 -3.17 25.35
C PHE A 6 -5.14 -3.16 24.97
N LYS A 7 -5.87 -2.09 25.34
CA LYS A 7 -7.31 -1.95 25.06
C LYS A 7 -7.57 -1.19 23.77
N ALA A 8 -8.52 -1.71 22.98
CA ALA A 8 -9.07 -1.09 21.78
C ALA A 8 -7.99 -0.59 20.81
N LEU A 9 -7.03 -1.46 20.50
CA LEU A 9 -5.93 -1.24 19.58
C LEU A 9 -6.37 -1.47 18.13
N ASN A 10 -5.77 -0.75 17.19
CA ASN A 10 -6.01 -0.90 15.75
C ASN A 10 -5.09 -1.98 15.17
N ILE A 11 -5.28 -3.23 15.60
CA ILE A 11 -4.41 -4.36 15.27
C ILE A 11 -4.81 -4.99 13.94
N ASN A 12 -3.82 -5.18 13.07
CA ASN A 12 -3.86 -6.10 11.95
C ASN A 12 -3.68 -7.54 12.46
N ILE A 13 -4.79 -8.27 12.53
CA ILE A 13 -4.83 -9.63 13.09
C ILE A 13 -4.01 -10.61 12.24
N ASP A 14 -3.94 -10.38 10.93
CA ASP A 14 -3.23 -11.25 9.98
C ASP A 14 -1.71 -11.24 10.20
N LYS A 15 -1.19 -10.22 10.90
CA LYS A 15 0.24 -10.11 11.27
C LYS A 15 0.60 -10.79 12.59
N ILE A 16 -0.38 -11.23 13.40
CA ILE A 16 -0.11 -11.69 14.77
C ILE A 16 0.75 -12.95 14.79
N GLU A 17 0.44 -13.94 13.95
CA GLU A 17 1.19 -15.21 13.91
C GLU A 17 2.65 -14.99 13.52
N SER A 18 2.89 -14.21 12.46
CA SER A 18 4.25 -13.91 12.00
C SER A 18 5.03 -13.10 13.03
N ALA A 19 4.43 -12.05 13.60
CA ALA A 19 5.07 -11.22 14.62
C ALA A 19 5.47 -12.04 15.86
N LEU A 20 4.59 -12.91 16.34
CA LEU A 20 4.87 -13.75 17.50
C LEU A 20 5.98 -14.78 17.19
N THR A 21 5.90 -15.43 16.04
CA THR A 21 6.88 -16.46 15.64
C THR A 21 8.27 -15.85 15.46
N GLN A 22 8.39 -14.69 14.81
CA GLN A 22 9.65 -13.95 14.65
C GLN A 22 10.26 -13.54 15.99
N ASN A 23 9.43 -13.28 16.99
CA ASN A 23 9.87 -12.92 18.34
C ASN A 23 10.11 -14.15 19.24
N GLY A 24 10.14 -15.37 18.70
CA GLY A 24 10.53 -16.57 19.44
C GLY A 24 9.38 -17.35 20.09
N VAL A 25 8.14 -17.10 19.67
CA VAL A 25 7.02 -18.01 19.97
C VAL A 25 7.11 -19.26 19.09
N THR A 26 6.94 -20.43 19.71
CA THR A 26 6.81 -21.71 19.01
C THR A 26 5.45 -22.33 19.27
N ASN A 27 5.06 -23.35 18.50
CA ASN A 27 3.77 -24.04 18.64
C ASN A 27 2.56 -23.10 18.61
N TYR A 28 2.62 -22.05 17.78
CA TYR A 28 1.54 -21.09 17.68
C TYR A 28 0.23 -21.78 17.25
N SER A 29 -0.87 -21.39 17.88
CA SER A 29 -2.20 -21.81 17.49
C SER A 29 -3.19 -20.68 17.73
N SER A 30 -4.10 -20.49 16.78
CA SER A 30 -5.24 -19.58 16.88
C SER A 30 -6.54 -20.37 16.84
N ASN A 31 -7.41 -20.11 17.81
CA ASN A 31 -8.70 -20.78 17.95
C ASN A 31 -9.80 -19.73 18.15
N VAL A 32 -10.62 -19.51 17.14
CA VAL A 32 -11.79 -18.64 17.23
C VAL A 32 -12.83 -19.30 18.13
N LYS A 33 -13.10 -18.72 19.30
CA LYS A 33 -14.13 -19.25 20.22
C LYS A 33 -15.51 -18.82 19.81
N ASN A 34 -15.65 -17.56 19.42
CA ASN A 34 -16.88 -16.94 18.92
C ASN A 34 -16.53 -15.59 18.27
N GLU A 35 -17.54 -14.90 17.76
CA GLU A 35 -17.40 -13.59 17.09
C GLU A 35 -16.75 -12.49 17.95
N ARG A 36 -16.67 -12.67 19.27
CA ARG A 36 -16.13 -11.67 20.21
C ARG A 36 -14.82 -12.09 20.86
N GLU A 37 -14.34 -13.30 20.60
CA GLU A 37 -13.18 -13.84 21.30
C GLU A 37 -12.44 -14.87 20.45
N THR A 38 -11.18 -14.56 20.16
CA THR A 38 -10.21 -15.49 19.58
C THR A 38 -9.13 -15.78 20.61
N HIS A 39 -8.77 -17.04 20.77
CA HIS A 39 -7.68 -17.47 21.63
C HIS A 39 -6.43 -17.68 20.80
N ILE A 40 -5.34 -17.03 21.19
CA ILE A 40 -4.02 -17.33 20.65
C ILE A 40 -3.18 -18.00 21.73
N SER A 41 -2.46 -19.04 21.36
CA SER A 41 -1.62 -19.83 22.24
C SER A 41 -0.31 -20.18 21.56
N GLY A 42 0.68 -20.54 22.38
CA GLY A 42 1.98 -21.00 21.94
C GLY A 42 2.92 -21.11 23.13
N THR A 43 4.19 -21.39 22.85
CA THR A 43 5.25 -21.47 23.84
C THR A 43 6.18 -20.28 23.65
N TYR A 44 6.40 -19.47 24.69
CA TYR A 44 7.33 -18.33 24.68
C TYR A 44 8.34 -18.48 25.81
N LYS A 45 9.63 -18.43 25.48
CA LYS A 45 10.74 -18.64 26.45
C LYS A 45 10.56 -19.91 27.29
N GLY A 46 10.07 -20.98 26.67
CA GLY A 46 9.83 -22.28 27.33
C GLY A 46 8.56 -22.36 28.19
N ILE A 47 7.69 -21.34 28.15
CA ILE A 47 6.44 -21.31 28.91
C ILE A 47 5.25 -21.21 27.95
N ASP A 48 4.30 -22.12 28.09
CA ASP A 48 3.05 -22.08 27.33
C ASP A 48 2.17 -20.92 27.80
N PHE A 49 1.58 -20.19 26.85
CA PHE A 49 0.70 -19.06 27.11
C PHE A 49 -0.65 -19.23 26.41
N LEU A 50 -1.65 -18.52 26.93
CA LEU A 50 -2.94 -18.32 26.29
C LEU A 50 -3.36 -16.85 26.43
N ILE A 51 -3.57 -16.18 25.30
CA ILE A 51 -4.01 -14.78 25.22
C ILE A 51 -5.37 -14.72 24.53
N LYS A 52 -6.21 -13.79 25.01
CA LYS A 52 -7.51 -13.49 24.41
C LYS A 52 -7.42 -12.26 23.53
N LEU A 53 -7.84 -12.39 22.28
CA LEU A 53 -8.13 -11.27 21.39
C LEU A 53 -9.63 -11.04 21.37
N MET A 54 -10.06 -9.85 21.79
CA MET A 54 -11.45 -9.46 21.84
C MET A 54 -11.74 -8.36 20.82
N PRO A 55 -12.18 -8.72 19.60
CA PRO A 55 -12.59 -7.75 18.60
C PRO A 55 -13.86 -7.00 19.02
N SER A 56 -13.92 -5.70 18.75
CA SER A 56 -15.07 -4.85 19.00
C SER A 56 -15.08 -3.65 18.06
N GLY A 57 -15.99 -3.68 17.08
CA GLY A 57 -16.19 -2.60 16.10
C GLY A 57 -14.90 -2.23 15.35
N GLY A 58 -14.16 -3.22 14.87
CA GLY A 58 -12.88 -3.05 14.14
C GLY A 58 -11.63 -2.96 15.02
N ASN A 59 -11.75 -2.66 16.33
CA ASN A 59 -10.58 -2.64 17.23
C ASN A 59 -10.42 -4.00 17.91
N THR A 60 -9.23 -4.27 18.41
CA THR A 60 -8.92 -5.48 19.18
C THR A 60 -8.39 -5.11 20.56
N THR A 61 -8.93 -5.76 21.59
CA THR A 61 -8.37 -5.70 22.95
C THR A 61 -7.63 -7.00 23.25
N ILE A 62 -6.39 -6.87 23.74
CA ILE A 62 -5.58 -8.01 24.19
C ILE A 62 -5.84 -8.21 25.68
N GLY A 63 -6.25 -9.42 26.05
CA GLY A 63 -6.64 -9.79 27.41
C GLY A 63 -5.98 -11.06 27.91
N ARG A 64 -5.86 -11.15 29.23
CA ARG A 64 -5.37 -12.36 29.91
C ARG A 64 -6.41 -13.47 29.85
N ALA A 65 -5.97 -14.70 29.66
CA ALA A 65 -6.82 -15.86 29.86
C ALA A 65 -6.84 -16.27 31.34
N SER A 66 -8.04 -16.31 31.93
CA SER A 66 -8.22 -16.75 33.32
C SER A 66 -7.80 -18.20 33.49
N GLY A 67 -7.01 -18.50 34.53
CA GLY A 67 -6.58 -19.86 34.87
C GLY A 67 -5.40 -20.38 34.06
N GLN A 68 -4.75 -19.55 33.24
CA GLN A 68 -3.58 -19.91 32.44
C GLN A 68 -2.32 -19.18 32.90
N ASN A 69 -1.15 -19.65 32.44
CA ASN A 69 0.11 -19.00 32.73
C ASN A 69 0.20 -17.66 31.99
N ASN A 70 0.32 -16.58 32.76
CA ASN A 70 0.37 -15.20 32.26
C ASN A 70 1.74 -14.54 32.49
N THR A 71 2.79 -15.34 32.79
CA THR A 71 4.13 -14.84 33.16
C THR A 71 4.67 -13.83 32.16
N TYR A 72 4.54 -14.12 30.86
CA TYR A 72 5.02 -13.25 29.78
C TYR A 72 3.90 -12.50 29.06
N PHE A 73 2.72 -12.35 29.68
CA PHE A 73 1.58 -11.71 29.03
C PHE A 73 1.92 -10.30 28.51
N ASP A 74 2.54 -9.46 29.34
CA ASP A 74 2.81 -8.07 28.97
C ASP A 74 3.86 -7.97 27.85
N GLU A 75 4.86 -8.85 27.82
CA GLU A 75 5.86 -8.93 26.73
C GLU A 75 5.22 -9.36 25.41
N ILE A 76 4.39 -10.41 25.43
CA ILE A 76 3.72 -10.93 24.24
C ILE A 76 2.68 -9.92 23.72
N ALA A 77 1.93 -9.28 24.62
CA ALA A 77 0.97 -8.23 24.26
C ALA A 77 1.68 -6.99 23.69
N LEU A 78 2.88 -6.67 24.17
CA LEU A 78 3.71 -5.60 23.61
C LEU A 78 4.22 -5.95 22.22
N ILE A 79 4.71 -7.17 21.99
CA ILE A 79 5.10 -7.66 20.65
C ILE A 79 3.92 -7.49 19.67
N ILE A 80 2.72 -7.94 20.04
CA ILE A 80 1.53 -7.79 19.19
C ILE A 80 1.24 -6.31 18.91
N LYS A 81 1.31 -5.47 19.94
CA LYS A 81 1.06 -4.03 19.78
C LYS A 81 2.08 -3.37 18.86
N GLU A 82 3.37 -3.59 19.05
CA GLU A 82 4.43 -2.89 18.31
C GLU A 82 4.52 -3.37 16.85
N ASN A 83 4.23 -4.65 16.58
CA ASN A 83 4.44 -5.25 15.26
C ASN A 83 3.16 -5.36 14.42
N CYS A 84 1.98 -5.24 15.04
CA CYS A 84 0.72 -5.49 14.35
C CYS A 84 -0.21 -4.27 14.27
N LEU A 85 0.20 -3.07 14.69
CA LEU A 85 -0.66 -1.88 14.54
C LEU A 85 -0.77 -1.43 13.08
N TYR A 86 -1.98 -1.02 12.67
CA TYR A 86 -2.17 -0.25 11.43
C TYR A 86 -1.61 1.17 11.55
N SER A 87 -1.80 1.81 12.71
CA SER A 87 -1.25 3.12 13.06
C SER A 87 -1.39 3.35 14.57
N ASP A 88 -0.51 4.15 15.15
CA ASP A 88 -0.70 4.71 16.49
C ASP A 88 -1.86 5.73 16.54
N THR A 89 -2.24 6.28 15.38
CA THR A 89 -3.39 7.18 15.27
C THR A 89 -4.68 6.38 15.26
N LYS A 90 -5.56 6.62 16.25
CA LYS A 90 -6.81 5.85 16.38
C LYS A 90 -7.86 6.18 15.33
N ASN A 91 -8.01 7.47 15.03
CA ASN A 91 -9.07 7.97 14.15
C ASN A 91 -8.50 8.27 12.77
N PHE A 92 -9.28 7.95 11.76
CA PHE A 92 -9.02 8.36 10.39
C PHE A 92 -10.02 9.45 10.01
N GLU A 93 -9.51 10.66 9.78
CA GLU A 93 -10.31 11.75 9.25
C GLU A 93 -9.51 12.47 8.17
N TYR A 94 -10.07 12.51 6.97
CA TYR A 94 -9.39 13.07 5.81
C TYR A 94 -10.37 13.74 4.86
N THR A 95 -9.95 14.77 4.14
CA THR A 95 -10.78 15.44 3.13
C THR A 95 -9.97 15.75 1.90
N ILE A 96 -10.46 15.32 0.74
CA ILE A 96 -9.92 15.70 -0.56
C ILE A 96 -10.75 16.87 -1.09
N PRO A 97 -10.18 18.06 -1.32
CA PRO A 97 -10.93 19.23 -1.74
C PRO A 97 -11.56 19.11 -3.14
N LYS A 98 -10.88 18.42 -4.04
CA LYS A 98 -11.30 18.20 -5.44
C LYS A 98 -11.23 16.71 -5.73
N PHE A 99 -12.39 16.06 -5.75
CA PHE A 99 -12.51 14.64 -6.02
C PHE A 99 -13.44 14.45 -7.21
N SER A 100 -12.87 14.09 -8.37
CA SER A 100 -13.66 13.93 -9.60
C SER A 100 -14.53 12.68 -9.55
N ASP A 101 -15.49 12.58 -10.48
CA ASP A 101 -16.31 11.37 -10.60
C ASP A 101 -15.46 10.16 -11.06
N ASP A 102 -14.39 10.39 -11.82
CA ASP A 102 -13.43 9.36 -12.24
C ASP A 102 -12.57 8.89 -11.07
N ASP A 103 -12.05 9.81 -10.25
CA ASP A 103 -11.32 9.50 -9.02
C ASP A 103 -12.17 8.63 -8.07
N ARG A 104 -13.47 8.93 -8.00
CA ARG A 104 -14.42 8.14 -7.23
C ARG A 104 -14.59 6.74 -7.80
N ALA A 105 -14.78 6.61 -9.11
CA ALA A 105 -14.95 5.31 -9.76
C ALA A 105 -13.72 4.43 -9.52
N ASN A 106 -12.53 4.98 -9.76
CA ASN A 106 -11.25 4.30 -9.55
C ASN A 106 -11.04 3.91 -8.08
N LEU A 107 -11.38 4.78 -7.12
CA LEU A 107 -11.28 4.44 -5.69
C LEU A 107 -12.18 3.26 -5.34
N PHE A 108 -13.43 3.32 -5.81
CA PHE A 108 -14.44 2.35 -5.42
C PHE A 108 -14.19 0.99 -6.06
N GLU A 109 -13.70 0.98 -7.30
CA GLU A 109 -13.22 -0.21 -7.98
C GLU A 109 -12.04 -0.83 -7.22
N PHE A 110 -10.99 -0.06 -6.96
CA PHE A 110 -9.82 -0.51 -6.18
C PHE A 110 -10.22 -1.10 -4.81
N LEU A 111 -11.05 -0.39 -4.05
CA LEU A 111 -11.51 -0.90 -2.75
C LEU A 111 -12.36 -2.17 -2.88
N SER A 112 -13.18 -2.28 -3.93
CA SER A 112 -13.99 -3.48 -4.16
C SER A 112 -13.14 -4.69 -4.53
N GLU A 113 -12.08 -4.50 -5.32
CA GLU A 113 -11.09 -5.54 -5.65
C GLU A 113 -10.37 -6.05 -4.40
N GLU A 114 -10.10 -5.16 -3.43
CA GLU A 114 -9.52 -5.48 -2.13
C GLU A 114 -10.54 -6.07 -1.12
N GLY A 115 -11.76 -6.39 -1.58
CA GLY A 115 -12.80 -7.05 -0.78
C GLY A 115 -13.59 -6.11 0.15
N ILE A 116 -13.52 -4.79 -0.05
CA ILE A 116 -14.31 -3.82 0.72
C ILE A 116 -15.73 -3.73 0.15
N THR A 117 -16.73 -3.89 1.03
CA THR A 117 -18.13 -3.67 0.65
C THR A 117 -18.46 -2.19 0.76
N ILE A 118 -18.99 -1.60 -0.31
CA ILE A 118 -19.40 -0.20 -0.37
C ILE A 118 -20.91 -0.13 -0.55
N THR A 119 -21.60 0.55 0.36
CA THR A 119 -23.05 0.77 0.28
C THR A 119 -23.35 2.25 0.33
N GLU A 120 -24.35 2.69 -0.45
CA GLU A 120 -24.88 4.04 -0.32
C GLU A 120 -25.71 4.12 0.96
N ASP A 121 -25.52 5.21 1.72
CA ASP A 121 -26.20 5.44 2.98
C ASP A 121 -27.04 6.72 2.86
N ASN A 122 -28.22 6.70 3.48
CA ASN A 122 -29.11 7.85 3.45
C ASN A 122 -28.47 9.00 4.21
N ASN A 123 -28.37 10.16 3.55
CA ASN A 123 -27.84 11.36 4.18
C ASN A 123 -28.91 12.43 4.34
N ASN A 124 -29.00 12.96 5.57
CA ASN A 124 -29.85 14.10 5.89
C ASN A 124 -29.11 15.45 5.84
N ASP A 125 -27.81 15.45 5.51
CA ASP A 125 -27.00 16.65 5.34
C ASP A 125 -27.31 17.35 3.99
N PRO A 126 -27.88 18.57 4.00
CA PRO A 126 -28.26 19.27 2.78
C PRO A 126 -27.07 19.68 1.90
N ASN A 127 -25.84 19.69 2.43
CA ASN A 127 -24.62 20.01 1.69
C ASN A 127 -23.93 18.77 1.10
N CYS A 128 -24.40 17.58 1.46
CA CYS A 128 -23.89 16.34 0.92
C CYS A 128 -24.65 15.96 -0.36
N LYS A 129 -23.89 15.55 -1.38
CA LYS A 129 -24.41 15.01 -2.64
C LYS A 129 -24.65 13.51 -2.51
N HIS A 130 -23.66 12.76 -2.02
CA HIS A 130 -23.76 11.32 -1.77
C HIS A 130 -23.03 10.94 -0.48
N GLN A 131 -23.52 9.92 0.21
CA GLN A 131 -22.85 9.35 1.37
C GLN A 131 -22.72 7.84 1.19
N TYR A 132 -21.56 7.31 1.53
CA TYR A 132 -21.27 5.89 1.45
C TYR A 132 -20.74 5.37 2.79
N ILE A 133 -21.04 4.11 3.05
CA ILE A 133 -20.45 3.33 4.13
C ILE A 133 -19.61 2.23 3.49
N MET A 134 -18.33 2.21 3.86
CA MET A 134 -17.36 1.18 3.47
C MET A 134 -17.16 0.25 4.67
N THR A 135 -17.26 -1.06 4.46
CA THR A 135 -17.14 -2.07 5.52
C THR A 135 -16.31 -3.28 5.11
N THR A 136 -15.57 -3.83 6.07
CA THR A 136 -14.96 -5.17 5.96
C THR A 136 -15.78 -6.20 6.73
N SER A 137 -15.55 -7.48 6.44
CA SER A 137 -16.10 -8.61 7.22
C SER A 137 -15.72 -8.56 8.70
N ASN A 138 -14.57 -7.96 9.03
CA ASN A 138 -14.04 -7.84 10.39
C ASN A 138 -14.64 -6.65 11.18
N GLY A 139 -15.58 -5.91 10.58
CA GLY A 139 -16.29 -4.81 11.24
C GLY A 139 -15.54 -3.47 11.24
N ASP A 140 -14.48 -3.34 10.43
CA ASP A 140 -13.92 -2.03 10.08
C ASP A 140 -14.98 -1.24 9.30
N ARG A 141 -15.05 0.07 9.56
CA ARG A 141 -16.02 0.94 8.92
C ARG A 141 -15.47 2.35 8.72
N VAL A 142 -15.49 2.80 7.48
CA VAL A 142 -15.21 4.19 7.10
C VAL A 142 -16.45 4.77 6.41
N ARG A 143 -16.82 5.98 6.82
CA ARG A 143 -17.86 6.76 6.16
C ARG A 143 -17.21 7.70 5.17
N ALA A 144 -17.72 7.73 3.94
CA ALA A 144 -17.32 8.69 2.92
C ALA A 144 -18.48 9.64 2.62
N LYS A 145 -18.26 10.95 2.71
CA LYS A 145 -19.23 12.00 2.37
C LYS A 145 -18.74 12.82 1.20
N ILE A 146 -19.48 12.80 0.10
CA ILE A 146 -19.20 13.63 -1.07
C ILE A 146 -20.07 14.88 -0.99
N TYR A 147 -19.43 16.04 -0.87
CA TYR A 147 -20.12 17.32 -0.79
C TYR A 147 -20.46 17.86 -2.18
N LYS A 148 -21.52 18.68 -2.26
CA LYS A 148 -21.94 19.35 -3.50
C LYS A 148 -20.85 20.22 -4.13
N ARG A 149 -19.90 20.71 -3.31
CA ARG A 149 -18.73 21.47 -3.76
C ARG A 149 -17.62 20.63 -4.41
N GLY A 150 -17.80 19.30 -4.50
CA GLY A 150 -16.83 18.39 -5.14
C GLY A 150 -15.75 17.82 -4.22
N SER A 151 -15.81 18.07 -2.91
CA SER A 151 -14.88 17.47 -1.94
C SER A 151 -15.42 16.15 -1.39
N ILE A 152 -14.57 15.16 -1.16
CA ILE A 152 -14.92 13.94 -0.39
C ILE A 152 -14.25 13.99 0.99
N GLN A 153 -14.99 13.61 2.03
CA GLN A 153 -14.48 13.46 3.39
C GLN A 153 -14.61 12.01 3.82
N PHE A 154 -13.53 11.45 4.36
CA PHE A 154 -13.51 10.15 5.01
C PHE A 154 -13.48 10.32 6.52
N GLN A 155 -14.29 9.54 7.23
CA GLN A 155 -14.34 9.51 8.69
C GLN A 155 -14.50 8.07 9.17
N GLY A 156 -13.57 7.62 10.01
CA GLY A 156 -13.59 6.29 10.55
C GLY A 156 -12.43 6.05 11.51
N LYS A 157 -12.03 4.79 11.60
CA LYS A 157 -10.85 4.39 12.37
C LYS A 157 -9.70 4.12 11.42
N TYR A 158 -8.48 4.31 11.91
CA TYR A 158 -7.29 4.02 11.11
C TYR A 158 -7.00 2.51 11.13
N LEU A 159 -7.73 1.80 10.28
CA LEU A 159 -7.68 0.34 10.10
C LEU A 159 -7.44 0.04 8.60
N GLN A 160 -7.82 -1.15 8.14
CA GLN A 160 -7.59 -1.62 6.77
C GLN A 160 -8.12 -0.64 5.71
N ILE A 161 -9.37 -0.19 5.82
CA ILE A 161 -9.98 0.69 4.82
C ILE A 161 -9.22 2.03 4.73
N ALA A 162 -8.82 2.59 5.88
CA ALA A 162 -8.06 3.83 5.93
C ALA A 162 -6.67 3.69 5.28
N SER A 163 -6.00 2.55 5.48
CA SER A 163 -4.73 2.25 4.82
C SER A 163 -4.87 2.21 3.30
N LEU A 164 -5.86 1.46 2.80
CA LEU A 164 -6.13 1.37 1.36
C LEU A 164 -6.51 2.72 0.75
N ILE A 165 -7.31 3.53 1.46
CA ILE A 165 -7.61 4.90 1.02
C ILE A 165 -6.32 5.71 0.94
N ASN A 166 -5.43 5.64 1.95
CA ASN A 166 -4.15 6.37 1.94
C ASN A 166 -3.25 5.95 0.77
N ASP A 167 -3.22 4.67 0.44
CA ASP A 167 -2.47 4.14 -0.71
C ASP A 167 -3.03 4.69 -2.02
N PHE A 168 -4.35 4.68 -2.17
CA PHE A 168 -5.02 5.26 -3.32
C PHE A 168 -4.85 6.79 -3.40
N MET A 169 -4.81 7.49 -2.27
CA MET A 169 -4.62 8.96 -2.24
C MET A 169 -3.34 9.39 -2.94
N CYS A 170 -2.28 8.59 -2.83
CA CYS A 170 -1.01 8.85 -3.51
C CYS A 170 -1.14 8.87 -5.05
N SER A 171 -2.24 8.36 -5.61
CA SER A 171 -2.50 8.36 -7.05
C SER A 171 -3.26 9.57 -7.59
N ILE A 172 -3.98 10.33 -6.74
CA ILE A 172 -4.84 11.43 -7.20
C ILE A 172 -4.27 12.81 -6.86
N LEU A 173 -3.62 12.93 -5.71
CA LEU A 173 -3.17 14.22 -5.20
C LEU A 173 -2.15 14.87 -6.15
N ASN A 174 -2.21 16.20 -6.23
CA ASN A 174 -1.14 16.93 -6.89
C ASN A 174 0.10 16.99 -6.00
N MET A 175 1.25 17.27 -6.60
CA MET A 175 2.55 17.32 -5.94
C MET A 175 2.59 18.12 -4.64
N LYS A 176 1.92 19.27 -4.60
CA LYS A 176 1.89 20.12 -3.41
C LYS A 176 1.14 19.43 -2.27
N GLU A 177 0.00 18.85 -2.57
CA GLU A 177 -0.85 18.15 -1.60
C GLU A 177 -0.15 16.89 -1.07
N ILE A 178 0.56 16.15 -1.92
CA ILE A 178 1.35 14.98 -1.52
C ILE A 178 2.41 15.38 -0.50
N VAL A 179 3.18 16.45 -0.78
CA VAL A 179 4.24 16.93 0.11
C VAL A 179 3.67 17.41 1.45
N GLU A 180 2.61 18.22 1.43
CA GLU A 180 1.96 18.71 2.65
C GLU A 180 1.42 17.56 3.52
N GLN A 181 0.83 16.53 2.90
CA GLN A 181 0.34 15.35 3.60
C GLN A 181 1.50 14.56 4.24
N LYS A 182 2.55 14.27 3.48
CA LYS A 182 3.68 13.47 3.97
C LYS A 182 4.48 14.20 5.05
N ASN A 183 4.64 15.51 4.93
CA ASN A 183 5.19 16.35 6.00
C ASN A 183 4.40 16.21 7.30
N LYS A 184 3.06 16.21 7.22
CA LYS A 184 2.20 16.02 8.38
C LYS A 184 2.24 14.60 8.94
N GLU A 185 2.23 13.59 8.07
CA GLU A 185 2.22 12.16 8.43
C GLU A 185 3.52 11.75 9.14
N PHE A 186 4.67 12.18 8.60
CA PHE A 186 5.99 11.80 9.10
C PHE A 186 6.67 12.87 9.97
N ASN A 187 5.98 13.99 10.22
CA ASN A 187 6.52 15.13 10.97
C ASN A 187 7.87 15.63 10.40
N VAL A 188 7.92 15.82 9.08
CA VAL A 188 9.09 16.30 8.33
C VAL A 188 8.78 17.63 7.62
N ASP A 189 9.83 18.37 7.22
CA ASP A 189 9.71 19.64 6.49
C ASP A 189 10.36 19.54 5.10
N ILE A 190 9.74 18.75 4.22
CA ILE A 190 10.16 18.60 2.84
C ILE A 190 9.53 19.72 2.01
N LYS A 191 10.35 20.42 1.22
CA LYS A 191 9.88 21.47 0.32
C LYS A 191 9.53 20.89 -1.05
N LYS A 192 8.40 21.32 -1.61
CA LYS A 192 7.93 20.90 -2.94
C LYS A 192 9.00 21.11 -4.01
N GLU A 193 9.66 22.26 -3.99
CA GLU A 193 10.67 22.65 -4.97
C GLU A 193 11.89 21.71 -4.95
N THR A 194 12.19 21.11 -3.79
CA THR A 194 13.28 20.13 -3.66
C THR A 194 12.95 18.84 -4.40
N ILE A 195 11.70 18.38 -4.31
CA ILE A 195 11.25 17.17 -4.99
C ILE A 195 11.13 17.41 -6.48
N GLU A 196 10.59 18.56 -6.90
CA GLU A 196 10.55 18.95 -8.32
C GLU A 196 11.96 18.99 -8.91
N SER A 197 12.91 19.64 -8.23
CA SER A 197 14.30 19.68 -8.70
C SER A 197 14.95 18.29 -8.79
N GLU A 198 14.71 17.41 -7.83
CA GLU A 198 15.25 16.04 -7.88
C GLU A 198 14.61 15.22 -9.01
N LEU A 199 13.30 15.35 -9.21
CA LEU A 199 12.60 14.69 -10.30
C LEU A 199 13.13 15.15 -11.67
N HIS A 200 13.25 16.46 -11.88
CA HIS A 200 13.84 17.02 -13.11
C HIS A 200 15.28 16.54 -13.33
N SER A 201 16.08 16.45 -12.27
CA SER A 201 17.46 15.95 -12.36
C SER A 201 17.52 14.45 -12.69
N LYS A 202 16.54 13.65 -12.26
CA LYS A 202 16.46 12.21 -12.51
C LYS A 202 15.88 11.87 -13.88
N LEU A 203 15.07 12.78 -14.44
CA LEU A 203 14.35 12.58 -15.71
C LEU A 203 14.65 13.67 -16.76
N PRO A 204 15.92 14.03 -17.01
CA PRO A 204 16.26 15.18 -17.85
C PRO A 204 15.76 15.05 -19.31
N LYS A 205 15.48 13.84 -19.79
CA LYS A 205 15.04 13.58 -21.18
C LYS A 205 13.56 13.24 -21.29
N SER A 206 12.96 12.78 -20.19
CA SER A 206 11.61 12.23 -20.13
C SER A 206 10.58 13.11 -19.43
N ILE A 207 11.00 14.10 -18.63
CA ILE A 207 10.10 14.88 -17.78
C ILE A 207 8.93 15.55 -18.52
N ASP A 208 9.14 16.00 -19.75
CA ASP A 208 8.11 16.66 -20.56
C ASP A 208 7.30 15.70 -21.44
N LYS A 209 7.67 14.41 -21.46
CA LYS A 209 7.14 13.40 -22.41
C LYS A 209 6.34 12.29 -21.73
N ILE A 210 6.52 12.12 -20.43
CA ILE A 210 5.76 11.15 -19.64
C ILE A 210 4.49 11.77 -19.06
N HIS A 211 3.48 10.93 -18.89
CA HIS A 211 2.20 11.32 -18.32
C HIS A 211 2.36 11.89 -16.91
N GLU A 212 1.50 12.86 -16.55
CA GLU A 212 1.60 13.58 -15.28
C GLU A 212 1.45 12.65 -14.07
N ASP A 213 0.62 11.60 -14.18
CA ASP A 213 0.47 10.63 -13.09
C ASP A 213 1.73 9.77 -12.88
N ILE A 214 2.53 9.53 -13.91
CA ILE A 214 3.85 8.87 -13.77
C ILE A 214 4.77 9.76 -12.92
N LYS A 215 4.76 11.09 -13.18
CA LYS A 215 5.54 12.07 -12.41
C LYS A 215 5.11 12.12 -10.95
N LYS A 216 3.80 12.10 -10.68
CA LYS A 216 3.26 12.05 -9.32
C LYS A 216 3.75 10.80 -8.58
N GLN A 217 3.66 9.63 -9.21
CA GLN A 217 4.11 8.37 -8.62
C GLN A 217 5.62 8.38 -8.29
N LEU A 218 6.47 8.84 -9.22
CA LEU A 218 7.91 8.96 -8.95
C LEU A 218 8.19 9.91 -7.80
N SER A 219 7.46 11.02 -7.75
CA SER A 219 7.63 12.01 -6.70
C SER A 219 7.23 11.52 -5.32
N CYS A 220 6.17 10.70 -5.20
CA CYS A 220 5.84 10.01 -3.96
C CYS A 220 7.04 9.21 -3.44
N SER A 221 7.68 8.42 -4.30
CA SER A 221 8.88 7.67 -3.93
C SER A 221 10.08 8.56 -3.60
N LEU A 222 10.28 9.69 -4.30
CA LEU A 222 11.33 10.66 -3.97
C LEU A 222 11.11 11.34 -2.61
N ILE A 223 9.85 11.60 -2.23
CA ILE A 223 9.50 12.08 -0.89
C ILE A 223 9.84 11.03 0.16
N MET A 224 9.46 9.76 -0.08
CA MET A 224 9.78 8.65 0.82
C MET A 224 11.29 8.53 1.08
N LYS A 225 12.13 8.70 0.06
CA LYS A 225 13.60 8.72 0.20
C LYS A 225 14.12 9.77 1.19
N LYS A 226 13.40 10.88 1.39
CA LYS A 226 13.77 11.96 2.33
C LYS A 226 13.30 11.70 3.76
N ILE A 227 12.40 10.73 3.97
CA ILE A 227 11.90 10.38 5.29
C ILE A 227 12.95 9.55 6.01
N ASP A 228 13.26 9.93 7.25
CA ASP A 228 14.20 9.22 8.11
C ASP A 228 13.48 8.53 9.25
N VAL A 229 12.70 7.51 8.87
CA VAL A 229 12.02 6.60 9.79
C VAL A 229 12.64 5.23 9.64
N GLU A 230 13.07 4.66 10.76
CA GLU A 230 13.57 3.29 10.80
C GLU A 230 12.41 2.31 10.59
N MET A 231 12.53 1.45 9.59
CA MET A 231 11.55 0.43 9.24
C MET A 231 12.23 -0.93 9.08
N GLU A 232 11.53 -2.00 9.43
CA GLU A 232 12.01 -3.37 9.21
C GLU A 232 11.99 -3.76 7.72
N ASP A 233 11.12 -3.12 6.93
CA ASP A 233 11.03 -3.28 5.50
C ASP A 233 10.74 -1.93 4.82
N TYR A 234 11.55 -1.58 3.82
CA TYR A 234 11.46 -0.35 3.04
C TYR A 234 10.82 -0.56 1.66
N SER A 235 10.17 -1.71 1.41
CA SER A 235 9.41 -1.97 0.18
C SER A 235 8.43 -0.84 -0.17
N THR A 236 7.80 -0.23 0.83
CA THR A 236 6.85 0.88 0.68
C THR A 236 7.46 2.13 0.07
N TYR A 237 8.76 2.36 0.20
CA TYR A 237 9.43 3.56 -0.35
C TYR A 237 9.49 3.48 -1.89
N CYS A 238 9.68 2.29 -2.45
CA CYS A 238 9.83 2.08 -3.90
C CYS A 238 8.53 1.68 -4.60
N PHE A 239 7.44 1.44 -3.86
CA PHE A 239 6.16 1.00 -4.43
C PHE A 239 5.62 1.96 -5.48
N SER A 240 5.58 3.27 -5.19
CA SER A 240 5.10 4.27 -6.16
C SER A 240 6.00 4.34 -7.40
N ALA A 241 7.32 4.20 -7.25
CA ALA A 241 8.21 4.10 -8.41
C ALA A 241 7.89 2.85 -9.27
N LEU A 242 7.60 1.70 -8.67
CA LEU A 242 7.19 0.51 -9.41
C LEU A 242 5.82 0.68 -10.10
N ARG A 243 4.90 1.45 -9.53
CA ARG A 243 3.68 1.88 -10.24
C ARG A 243 3.96 2.86 -11.38
N ALA A 244 4.97 3.71 -11.23
CA ALA A 244 5.36 4.66 -12.27
C ALA A 244 5.89 3.95 -13.52
N ILE A 245 6.75 2.94 -13.37
CA ILE A 245 7.25 2.16 -14.52
C ILE A 245 6.13 1.31 -15.15
N GLU A 246 5.18 0.80 -14.37
CA GLU A 246 3.96 0.17 -14.90
C GLU A 246 3.16 1.13 -15.79
N GLY A 247 2.90 2.35 -15.30
CA GLY A 247 2.24 3.40 -16.07
C GLY A 247 3.02 3.79 -17.33
N PHE A 248 4.34 3.81 -17.27
CA PHE A 248 5.19 4.07 -18.43
C PHE A 248 5.08 2.97 -19.50
N ILE A 249 5.04 1.69 -19.09
CA ILE A 249 4.78 0.57 -20.01
C ILE A 249 3.43 0.76 -20.69
N TYR A 250 2.37 1.08 -19.92
CA TYR A 250 1.05 1.34 -20.51
C TYR A 250 1.02 2.55 -21.44
N GLN A 251 1.76 3.62 -21.13
CA GLN A 251 1.88 4.77 -22.03
C GLN A 251 2.44 4.36 -23.39
N ILE A 252 3.54 3.59 -23.41
CA ILE A 252 4.12 3.09 -24.67
C ILE A 252 3.13 2.15 -25.39
N LEU A 253 2.46 1.25 -24.67
CA LEU A 253 1.47 0.33 -25.26
C LEU A 253 0.30 1.08 -25.90
N ASN A 254 -0.18 2.15 -25.26
CA ASN A 254 -1.22 3.01 -25.82
C ASN A 254 -0.80 3.62 -27.16
N ASP A 255 0.44 4.06 -27.28
CA ASP A 255 0.96 4.69 -28.50
C ASP A 255 1.08 3.69 -29.68
N VAL A 256 1.30 2.40 -29.40
CA VAL A 256 1.63 1.42 -30.44
C VAL A 256 0.50 0.46 -30.78
N CYS A 257 -0.34 0.07 -29.82
CA CYS A 257 -1.39 -0.92 -30.03
C CYS A 257 -2.74 -0.55 -29.42
N ASN A 258 -2.87 0.59 -28.74
CA ASN A 258 -4.10 1.10 -28.15
C ASN A 258 -4.93 0.01 -27.43
N PRO A 259 -4.43 -0.53 -26.30
CA PRO A 259 -5.00 -1.68 -25.61
C PRO A 259 -6.48 -1.46 -25.29
N SER A 260 -7.33 -2.35 -25.78
CA SER A 260 -8.79 -2.20 -25.77
C SER A 260 -9.46 -2.55 -24.42
N SER A 261 -8.70 -3.00 -23.42
CA SER A 261 -9.17 -3.14 -22.05
C SER A 261 -8.01 -3.16 -21.06
N SER A 262 -8.26 -2.71 -19.83
CA SER A 262 -7.38 -2.70 -18.65
C SER A 262 -6.89 -4.07 -18.17
N LYS A 263 -6.88 -5.10 -19.02
CA LYS A 263 -6.52 -6.46 -18.60
C LYS A 263 -5.01 -6.66 -18.59
N ASN A 264 -4.57 -7.13 -17.43
CA ASN A 264 -3.26 -7.68 -17.03
C ASN A 264 -2.10 -7.45 -18.02
N LEU A 265 -1.15 -6.57 -17.64
CA LEU A 265 0.10 -6.29 -18.35
C LEU A 265 0.81 -7.56 -18.86
N GLY A 266 0.70 -8.69 -18.14
CA GLY A 266 1.28 -9.98 -18.52
C GLY A 266 0.72 -10.64 -19.80
N GLU A 267 -0.34 -10.10 -20.41
CA GLU A 267 -0.82 -10.53 -21.73
C GLU A 267 0.21 -10.25 -22.83
N TYR A 268 0.95 -9.14 -22.72
CA TYR A 268 1.90 -8.71 -23.76
C TYR A 268 3.24 -9.45 -23.69
N PHE A 269 3.54 -10.08 -22.56
CA PHE A 269 4.85 -10.66 -22.27
C PHE A 269 4.79 -12.16 -21.99
N THR A 270 5.85 -12.87 -22.35
CA THR A 270 6.10 -14.25 -21.96
C THR A 270 7.50 -14.39 -21.39
N GLU A 271 7.68 -15.31 -20.46
CA GLU A 271 8.97 -15.55 -19.81
C GLU A 271 9.95 -16.19 -20.81
N ASN A 272 11.16 -15.65 -20.91
CA ASN A 272 12.29 -16.20 -21.64
C ASN A 272 13.58 -15.94 -20.86
N LYS A 273 13.77 -16.72 -19.78
CA LYS A 273 14.80 -16.50 -18.77
C LYS A 273 16.17 -16.16 -19.39
N PRO A 274 16.85 -15.10 -18.91
CA PRO A 274 16.57 -14.34 -17.69
C PRO A 274 15.64 -13.12 -17.87
N LYS A 275 14.95 -12.97 -19.00
CA LYS A 275 14.12 -11.78 -19.28
C LYS A 275 12.70 -12.15 -19.70
N TYR A 276 11.81 -11.18 -19.69
CA TYR A 276 10.56 -11.29 -20.42
C TYR A 276 10.74 -10.80 -21.86
N ILE A 277 9.99 -11.39 -22.78
CA ILE A 277 9.93 -10.99 -24.19
C ILE A 277 8.48 -10.74 -24.60
N ILE A 278 8.27 -9.96 -25.66
CA ILE A 278 6.95 -9.77 -26.27
C ILE A 278 6.41 -11.10 -26.78
N ARG A 279 5.15 -11.42 -26.48
CA ARG A 279 4.49 -12.61 -27.01
C ARG A 279 4.39 -12.56 -28.52
N GLU A 280 4.52 -13.72 -29.16
CA GLU A 280 4.50 -13.86 -30.62
C GLU A 280 3.31 -13.15 -31.28
N ILE A 281 2.12 -13.26 -30.70
CA ILE A 281 0.88 -12.62 -31.19
C ILE A 281 0.94 -11.08 -31.26
N HIS A 282 1.88 -10.45 -30.57
CA HIS A 282 2.05 -8.99 -30.52
C HIS A 282 3.30 -8.52 -31.26
N GLN A 283 4.17 -9.41 -31.74
CA GLN A 283 5.46 -9.03 -32.34
C GLN A 283 5.32 -8.30 -33.68
N GLU A 284 4.23 -8.48 -34.41
CA GLU A 284 3.97 -7.70 -35.63
C GLU A 284 3.82 -6.20 -35.33
N THR A 285 3.20 -5.86 -34.20
CA THR A 285 2.94 -4.48 -33.79
C THR A 285 4.02 -3.93 -32.85
N ILE A 286 4.57 -4.78 -31.98
CA ILE A 286 5.52 -4.43 -30.93
C ILE A 286 6.86 -5.10 -31.24
N ASN A 287 7.74 -4.36 -31.92
CA ASN A 287 9.05 -4.86 -32.36
C ASN A 287 10.16 -3.79 -32.24
N GLY A 288 11.39 -4.19 -32.54
CA GLY A 288 12.56 -3.32 -32.51
C GLY A 288 12.80 -2.68 -31.14
N GLU A 289 13.18 -1.40 -31.15
CA GLU A 289 13.52 -0.63 -29.95
C GLU A 289 12.36 -0.56 -28.94
N ILE A 290 11.13 -0.50 -29.43
CA ILE A 290 9.90 -0.46 -28.61
C ILE A 290 9.80 -1.75 -27.80
N ALA A 291 9.97 -2.91 -28.45
CA ALA A 291 9.95 -4.19 -27.78
C ALA A 291 11.06 -4.30 -26.74
N GLU A 292 12.27 -3.86 -27.05
CA GLU A 292 13.39 -3.90 -26.11
C GLU A 292 13.13 -3.06 -24.84
N VAL A 293 12.69 -1.81 -25.00
CA VAL A 293 12.37 -0.93 -23.87
C VAL A 293 11.25 -1.50 -23.02
N LEU A 294 10.17 -1.99 -23.65
CA LEU A 294 9.05 -2.63 -22.95
C LEU A 294 9.50 -3.87 -22.17
N CYS A 295 10.33 -4.72 -22.77
CA CYS A 295 10.82 -5.95 -22.15
C CYS A 295 11.74 -5.67 -20.96
N GLU A 296 12.64 -4.67 -21.06
CA GLU A 296 13.48 -4.23 -19.96
C GLU A 296 12.66 -3.69 -18.80
N CYS A 297 11.72 -2.79 -19.08
CA CYS A 297 10.85 -2.21 -18.07
C CYS A 297 9.99 -3.27 -17.40
N TYR A 298 9.35 -4.15 -18.19
CA TYR A 298 8.49 -5.21 -17.67
C TYR A 298 9.27 -6.23 -16.85
N THR A 299 10.46 -6.65 -17.31
CA THR A 299 11.31 -7.58 -16.55
C THR A 299 11.63 -7.00 -15.17
N TYR A 300 12.09 -5.75 -15.14
CA TYR A 300 12.44 -5.09 -13.89
C TYR A 300 11.23 -4.89 -12.96
N TRP A 301 10.10 -4.45 -13.53
CA TRP A 301 8.85 -4.29 -12.82
C TRP A 301 8.36 -5.61 -12.22
N HIS A 302 8.33 -6.68 -13.02
CA HIS A 302 7.81 -7.98 -12.60
C HIS A 302 8.67 -8.61 -11.50
N GLU A 303 10.00 -8.57 -11.64
CA GLU A 303 10.94 -9.11 -10.65
C GLU A 303 10.82 -8.42 -9.28
N ASN A 304 10.65 -7.09 -9.28
CA ASN A 304 10.56 -6.32 -8.04
C ASN A 304 9.14 -6.32 -7.47
N ARG A 305 8.11 -6.13 -8.29
CA ARG A 305 6.72 -6.08 -7.80
C ARG A 305 6.27 -7.41 -7.21
N HIS A 306 6.53 -8.51 -7.91
CA HIS A 306 6.07 -9.82 -7.44
C HIS A 306 6.82 -10.28 -6.18
N GLY A 307 8.10 -9.90 -6.05
CA GLY A 307 8.92 -10.28 -4.89
C GLY A 307 8.69 -9.42 -3.64
N LEU A 308 8.38 -8.13 -3.81
CA LEU A 308 8.29 -7.16 -2.71
C LEU A 308 6.87 -7.00 -2.16
N PHE A 309 5.84 -7.23 -2.98
CA PHE A 309 4.45 -6.96 -2.57
C PHE A 309 3.59 -8.22 -2.44
N HIS A 310 4.17 -9.40 -2.64
CA HIS A 310 3.49 -10.67 -2.38
C HIS A 310 4.36 -11.56 -1.47
N MET A 311 3.74 -12.06 -0.40
CA MET A 311 4.37 -13.06 0.48
C MET A 311 4.52 -14.38 -0.29
N LYS A 312 5.68 -15.03 -0.15
CA LYS A 312 5.88 -16.37 -0.72
C LYS A 312 5.31 -17.44 0.22
N PRO A 313 4.91 -18.63 -0.31
CA PRO A 313 4.44 -19.74 0.53
C PRO A 313 5.45 -20.16 1.61
N GLY A 314 6.75 -19.98 1.35
CA GLY A 314 7.78 -19.95 2.39
C GLY A 314 7.89 -18.54 2.96
N ILE A 315 7.21 -18.24 4.06
CA ILE A 315 7.11 -16.89 4.65
C ILE A 315 8.51 -16.32 4.98
N ALA A 316 9.46 -17.17 5.37
CA ALA A 316 10.85 -16.80 5.63
C ALA A 316 11.65 -16.39 4.36
N ASP A 317 11.15 -16.74 3.17
CA ASP A 317 11.75 -16.43 1.88
C ASP A 317 11.11 -15.19 1.21
N THR A 318 10.17 -14.55 1.90
CA THR A 318 9.61 -13.26 1.49
C THR A 318 10.74 -12.23 1.49
N LYS A 319 10.92 -11.57 0.36
CA LYS A 319 11.96 -10.56 0.19
C LYS A 319 11.55 -9.29 0.94
N THR A 320 12.27 -8.97 2.02
CA THR A 320 12.31 -7.61 2.57
C THR A 320 13.50 -6.87 1.97
N ILE A 321 13.44 -5.54 1.96
CA ILE A 321 14.55 -4.71 1.48
C ILE A 321 14.87 -3.60 2.47
N ASN A 322 16.15 -3.26 2.57
CA ASN A 322 16.60 -2.12 3.34
C ASN A 322 16.41 -0.80 2.58
N LYS A 323 16.63 0.32 3.28
CA LYS A 323 16.48 1.68 2.73
C LYS A 323 17.33 1.91 1.47
N LEU A 324 18.57 1.44 1.45
CA LEU A 324 19.47 1.61 0.31
C LEU A 324 19.01 0.82 -0.91
N GLU A 325 18.55 -0.41 -0.71
CA GLU A 325 17.95 -1.24 -1.76
C GLU A 325 16.70 -0.59 -2.34
N SER A 326 15.83 -0.05 -1.48
CA SER A 326 14.62 0.64 -1.92
C SER A 326 14.94 1.91 -2.72
N ILE A 327 15.92 2.70 -2.27
CA ILE A 327 16.42 3.87 -3.01
C ILE A 327 17.02 3.45 -4.36
N ALA A 328 17.76 2.34 -4.42
CA ALA A 328 18.31 1.81 -5.66
C ALA A 328 17.21 1.42 -6.66
N ILE A 329 16.08 0.87 -6.17
CA ILE A 329 14.93 0.58 -7.03
C ILE A 329 14.33 1.85 -7.60
N ILE A 330 14.10 2.88 -6.77
CA ILE A 330 13.57 4.17 -7.21
C ILE A 330 14.49 4.78 -8.28
N ASP A 331 15.79 4.77 -8.04
CA ASP A 331 16.79 5.33 -8.96
C ASP A 331 16.84 4.54 -10.27
N THR A 332 16.74 3.21 -10.23
CA THR A 332 16.73 2.35 -11.42
C THR A 332 15.46 2.56 -12.24
N VAL A 333 14.30 2.69 -11.59
CA VAL A 333 13.04 3.03 -12.27
C VAL A 333 13.19 4.35 -13.04
N CYS A 334 13.71 5.41 -12.40
CA CYS A 334 13.93 6.69 -13.07
C CYS A 334 14.87 6.54 -14.28
N GLN A 335 15.93 5.74 -14.17
CA GLN A 335 16.86 5.47 -15.26
C GLN A 335 16.21 4.72 -16.42
N LEU A 336 15.36 3.71 -16.14
CA LEU A 336 14.66 2.94 -17.15
C LEU A 336 13.66 3.82 -17.91
N ILE A 337 12.91 4.67 -17.20
CA ILE A 337 11.96 5.60 -17.82
C ILE A 337 12.71 6.65 -18.68
N ASP A 338 13.73 7.31 -18.12
CA ASP A 338 14.47 8.35 -18.84
C ASP A 338 15.25 7.80 -20.04
N GLY A 339 15.89 6.64 -19.85
CA GLY A 339 16.57 5.89 -20.89
C GLY A 339 15.62 5.40 -21.98
N GLY A 340 14.47 4.84 -21.60
CA GLY A 340 13.45 4.37 -22.52
C GLY A 340 12.94 5.49 -23.43
N VAL A 341 12.54 6.62 -22.86
CA VAL A 341 12.10 7.79 -23.65
C VAL A 341 13.20 8.28 -24.60
N ALA A 342 14.45 8.32 -24.13
CA ALA A 342 15.58 8.74 -24.96
C ALA A 342 15.82 7.80 -26.16
N ARG A 343 15.69 6.48 -25.95
CA ARG A 343 15.83 5.46 -27.00
C ARG A 343 14.71 5.54 -28.02
N LEU A 344 13.47 5.72 -27.55
CA LEU A 344 12.28 5.75 -28.40
C LEU A 344 12.11 7.07 -29.17
N LYS A 345 12.88 8.12 -28.83
CA LYS A 345 12.76 9.46 -29.43
C LYS A 345 11.33 10.01 -29.38
N LEU A 346 10.59 9.64 -28.33
CA LEU A 346 9.31 10.23 -27.96
C LEU A 346 9.47 11.73 -27.69
#